data_AF-A0A6A6NW04-F1
#
_entry.id   AF-A0A6A6NW04-F1
#
_cell.length_a   1.000
_cell.length_b   1.000
_cell.length_c   1.000
_cell.angle_alpha   90.00
_cell.angle_beta   90.00
_cell.angle_gamma   90.00
#
_symmetry.space_group_name_H-M   'P 1'
#
loop_
_entity.id
_entity.type
_entity.pdbx_description
1 polymer ?
#
loop_
_entity_poly.entity_id
_entity_poly.type
_entity_poly.pdbx_seq_one_letter_code
_entity_poly.pdbx_strand_id
1 'polypeptide(L)' 'MSAAPSGPSNRNCFSELRQAGKFSDVIITCGSHELPVHKAIVCSQSDVLEDLY' A
#
# COMPACT_ATOMS: atom_id res chain seq x y z
N MET A 1 34.60 14.69 -7.67
CA MET A 1 33.90 13.48 -7.19
C MET A 1 32.41 13.75 -7.35
N SER A 2 31.81 13.37 -8.47
CA SER A 2 30.40 13.69 -8.77
C SER A 2 29.54 12.50 -8.38
N ALA A 3 28.63 12.68 -7.43
CA ALA A 3 27.73 11.63 -6.95
C ALA A 3 26.78 11.19 -8.08
N ALA A 4 26.57 9.89 -8.20
CA ALA A 4 25.63 9.30 -9.16
C ALA A 4 24.19 9.73 -8.84
N PRO A 5 23.33 9.94 -9.86
CA PRO A 5 21.91 10.17 -9.63
C PRO A 5 21.30 8.91 -9.02
N SER A 6 20.78 9.02 -7.80
CA SER A 6 19.98 7.96 -7.19
C SER A 6 18.77 7.69 -8.08
N GLY A 7 18.75 6.54 -8.75
CA GLY A 7 17.62 6.10 -9.56
C GLY A 7 16.32 6.07 -8.74
N PRO A 8 15.14 6.15 -9.37
CA PRO A 8 13.88 6.17 -8.66
C PRO A 8 13.75 4.91 -7.80
N SER A 9 13.74 5.09 -6.47
CA SER A 9 13.50 4.02 -5.51
C SER A 9 12.06 3.51 -5.72
N ASN A 10 11.90 2.40 -6.43
CA ASN A 10 10.61 1.74 -6.69
C ASN A 10 9.83 1.46 -5.39
N ARG A 11 10.52 1.34 -4.25
CA ARG A 11 9.89 1.15 -2.93
C ARG A 11 9.06 2.35 -2.45
N ASN A 12 9.29 3.55 -2.97
CA ASN A 12 8.70 4.76 -2.40
C ASN A 12 7.25 4.98 -2.85
N CYS A 13 6.88 4.59 -4.07
CA CYS A 13 5.55 4.88 -4.60
C CYS A 13 4.42 4.12 -3.89
N PHE A 14 4.63 2.85 -3.51
CA PHE A 14 3.63 2.07 -2.77
C PHE A 14 3.41 2.58 -1.35
N SER A 15 4.46 3.08 -0.70
CA SER A 15 4.34 3.71 0.62
C SER A 15 3.49 4.98 0.56
N GLU A 16 3.67 5.79 -0.50
CA GLU A 16 2.87 6.99 -0.72
C GLU A 16 1.41 6.66 -1.01
N LEU A 17 1.12 5.61 -1.80
CA LEU A 17 -0.26 5.16 -2.05
C LEU A 17 -0.99 4.82 -0.75
N ARG A 18 -0.33 4.09 0.16
CA ARG A 18 -0.90 3.77 1.47
C ARG A 18 -1.13 5.00 2.34
N GLN A 19 -0.16 5.92 2.42
CA GLN A 19 -0.28 7.11 3.27
C GLN A 19 -1.30 8.11 2.75
N ALA A 20 -1.39 8.28 1.43
CA ALA A 20 -2.31 9.21 0.80
C ALA A 20 -3.73 8.65 0.63
N GLY A 21 -3.91 7.33 0.70
CA GLY A 21 -5.22 6.67 0.50
C GLY A 21 -5.77 6.81 -0.92
N LYS A 22 -4.96 7.24 -1.90
CA LYS A 22 -5.43 7.46 -3.28
C LYS A 22 -5.77 6.13 -3.95
N PHE A 23 -6.94 6.07 -4.58
CA PHE A 23 -7.45 4.88 -5.27
C PHE A 23 -7.63 3.66 -4.35
N SER A 24 -7.75 3.86 -3.03
CA SER A 24 -8.15 2.79 -2.13
C SER A 24 -9.57 2.32 -2.48
N ASP A 25 -9.74 1.01 -2.58
CA ASP A 25 -10.99 0.33 -2.91
C ASP A 25 -11.58 -0.41 -1.70
N VAL A 26 -10.82 -0.54 -0.62
CA VAL A 26 -11.23 -1.20 0.63
C VAL A 26 -10.83 -0.34 1.83
N ILE A 27 -11.67 -0.33 2.87
CA ILE A 27 -11.34 0.19 4.20
C ILE A 27 -11.28 -0.99 5.16
N ILE A 28 -10.14 -1.18 5.82
CA ILE A 28 -10.00 -2.12 6.92
C ILE A 28 -10.20 -1.35 8.22
N THR A 29 -11.21 -1.74 9.00
CA THR A 29 -11.48 -1.13 10.30
C THR A 29 -10.91 -2.01 11.42
N CYS A 30 -10.01 -1.43 12.21
CA CYS A 30 -9.43 -2.05 13.39
C CYS A 30 -9.85 -1.26 14.64
N GLY A 31 -10.94 -1.69 15.27
CA GLY A 31 -11.53 -0.95 16.40
C GLY A 31 -12.05 0.42 15.94
N SER A 32 -11.49 1.50 16.50
CA SER A 32 -11.82 2.89 16.11
C SER A 32 -10.94 3.45 14.98
N HIS A 33 -10.04 2.65 14.42
CA HIS A 33 -9.15 3.08 13.34
C HIS A 33 -9.62 2.55 12.00
N GLU A 34 -9.68 3.43 11.00
CA GLU A 34 -9.97 3.07 9.62
C GLU A 34 -8.72 3.21 8.77
N LEU A 35 -8.43 2.18 7.99
CA LEU A 35 -7.26 2.10 7.12
C LEU A 35 -7.72 1.94 5.67
N PRO A 36 -7.69 3.01 4.85
CA PRO A 36 -7.90 2.90 3.43
C PRO A 36 -6.73 2.14 2.78
N VAL A 37 -7.04 1.04 2.09
CA VAL A 37 -6.06 0.13 1.48
C VAL A 37 -6.49 -0.27 0.07
N HIS A 38 -5.59 -0.98 -0.64
CA HIS A 38 -5.80 -1.47 -1.98
C HIS A 38 -5.93 -3.00 -1.97
N LYS A 39 -7.10 -3.55 -2.33
CA LYS A 39 -7.41 -4.98 -2.32
C LYS A 39 -6.32 -5.80 -3.04
N ALA A 40 -5.95 -5.37 -4.24
CA ALA A 40 -4.90 -6.04 -5.03
C ALA A 40 -3.55 -6.14 -4.30
N ILE A 41 -3.19 -5.15 -3.47
CA ILE A 41 -1.93 -5.13 -2.72
C ILE A 41 -2.02 -6.01 -1.47
N VAL A 42 -3.15 -5.98 -0.75
CA VAL A 42 -3.31 -6.73 0.51
C VAL A 42 -3.61 -8.20 0.28
N CYS A 43 -4.44 -8.55 -0.71
CA CYS A 43 -4.74 -9.95 -1.05
C CYS A 43 -3.49 -10.66 -1.59
N SER A 44 -2.67 -9.99 -2.42
CA SER A 44 -1.43 -10.60 -2.92
C SER A 44 -0.36 -10.84 -1.84
N GLN A 45 -0.55 -10.30 -0.63
CA GLN A 45 0.36 -10.47 0.51
C GLN A 45 -0.25 -11.28 1.66
N SER A 46 -1.50 -11.71 1.55
CA SER A 46 -2.18 -12.44 2.62
C SER A 46 -3.30 -13.31 2.07
N ASP A 47 -3.09 -14.63 2.14
CA ASP A 47 -4.09 -15.64 1.76
C ASP A 47 -5.42 -15.45 2.51
N VAL A 48 -5.36 -15.03 3.78
CA VAL A 48 -6.56 -14.75 4.59
C VAL A 48 -7.38 -13.61 4.01
N LEU A 49 -6.72 -12.56 3.50
CA LEU A 49 -7.40 -11.44 2.87
C LEU A 49 -7.81 -11.74 1.43
N GLU A 50 -7.11 -12.65 0.75
CA GLU A 50 -7.54 -13.17 -0.55
C GLU A 50 -8.85 -13.96 -0.42
N ASP A 51 -8.95 -14.88 0.54
CA ASP A 51 -10.15 -15.68 0.76
C ASP A 51 -11.35 -14.85 1.26
N LEU A 52 -11.10 -13.69 1.89
CA LEU A 52 -12.14 -12.84 2.46
C LEU A 52 -12.88 -11.98 1.42
N TYR A 53 -12.30 -11.76 0.23
CA TYR A 53 -12.78 -10.78 -0.73
C TYR A 53 -12.86 -11.27 -2.18
#